data_AF-A0A7J6CUW7-F1
#
_entry.id   AF-A0A7J6CUW7-F1
#
_cell.length_a   1.000
_cell.length_b   1.000
_cell.length_c   1.000
_cell.angle_alpha   90.00
_cell.angle_beta   90.00
_cell.angle_gamma   90.00
#
_symmetry.space_group_name_H-M   'P 1'
#
loop_
_entity.id
_entity.type
_entity.pdbx_description
1 polymer ?
#
loop_
_entity_poly.entity_id
_entity_poly.type
_entity_poly.pdbx_seq_one_letter_code
_entity_poly.pdbx_strand_id
1 'polypeptide(L)'
;MMNGGPAARSGKLSIGDQIMSINNTSLVGLPLATCQGIIKGLKNQVQVKLNIVSCPPVTTVLIKRPDLKYQLGFSVQNGIICSLMRGGIAERGGVRVGHRIIEINGQSVVATAHEKIVQALSNSVGEIHMKTMPAAMFRLLTGQETPMYI
;
A
#
# COMPACT_ATOMS: atom_id res chain seq x y z
N MET A 1 7.82 12.64 2.74
CA MET A 1 7.58 13.32 4.03
C MET A 1 8.57 14.47 4.14
N MET A 2 8.13 15.69 4.47
CA MET A 2 9.08 16.72 4.90
C MET A 2 9.63 16.27 6.25
N ASN A 3 10.85 15.71 6.24
CA ASN A 3 11.59 15.32 7.44
C ASN A 3 11.75 16.56 8.33
N GLY A 4 10.92 16.68 9.39
CA GLY A 4 10.95 17.80 10.34
C GLY A 4 9.65 18.62 10.47
N GLY A 5 8.61 18.34 9.69
CA GLY A 5 7.32 19.04 9.80
C GLY A 5 6.55 18.74 11.10
N PRO A 6 5.55 19.56 11.47
CA PRO A 6 4.73 19.35 12.67
C PRO A 6 4.04 17.98 12.69
N ALA A 7 3.66 17.45 11.51
CA ALA A 7 3.10 16.10 11.36
C ALA A 7 4.11 14.99 11.73
N ALA A 8 5.37 15.16 11.32
CA ALA A 8 6.45 14.22 11.66
C ALA A 8 6.81 14.31 13.15
N ARG A 9 6.85 15.53 13.74
CA ARG A 9 7.09 15.74 15.17
C ARG A 9 5.96 15.21 16.05
N SER A 10 4.72 15.23 15.55
CA SER A 10 3.58 14.69 16.28
C SER A 10 3.61 13.16 16.37
N GLY A 11 4.24 12.48 15.40
CA GLY A 11 4.34 11.02 15.34
C GLY A 11 3.00 10.29 15.15
N LYS A 12 1.88 11.02 15.20
CA LYS A 12 0.53 10.48 15.04
C LYS A 12 0.11 10.27 13.60
N LEU A 13 0.85 10.82 12.63
CA LEU A 13 0.48 10.79 11.23
C LEU A 13 1.56 10.07 10.42
N SER A 14 1.18 8.91 9.87
CA SER A 14 2.02 8.04 9.08
C SER A 14 1.57 8.03 7.62
N ILE A 15 2.49 7.62 6.72
CA ILE A 15 2.13 7.39 5.32
C ILE A 15 1.14 6.23 5.28
N GLY A 16 -0.10 6.51 4.84
CA GLY A 16 -1.17 5.51 4.71
C GLY A 16 -2.40 5.87 5.52
N ASP A 17 -2.28 6.81 6.47
CA ASP A 17 -3.41 7.30 7.25
C ASP A 17 -4.40 8.10 6.39
N GLN A 18 -5.69 7.85 6.60
CA GLN A 18 -6.77 8.62 5.99
C GLN A 18 -7.30 9.66 6.97
N ILE A 19 -7.24 10.94 6.59
CA ILE A 19 -7.77 12.04 7.39
C ILE A 19 -9.29 12.13 7.13
N MET A 20 -10.09 11.82 8.15
CA MET A 20 -11.56 11.89 8.09
C MET A 20 -12.08 13.29 8.39
N SER A 21 -11.46 13.99 9.35
CA SER A 21 -11.87 15.34 9.72
C SER A 21 -10.72 16.15 10.34
N ILE A 22 -10.83 17.48 10.24
CA ILE A 22 -9.84 18.44 10.76
C ILE A 22 -10.55 19.54 11.52
N ASN A 23 -10.21 19.74 12.80
CA ASN A 23 -10.80 20.77 13.67
C ASN A 23 -12.34 20.80 13.59
N ASN A 24 -12.96 19.62 13.71
CA ASN A 24 -14.41 19.37 13.55
C ASN A 24 -14.99 19.57 12.14
N THR A 25 -14.17 19.84 11.12
CA THR A 25 -14.59 19.88 9.72
C THR A 25 -14.40 18.52 9.07
N SER A 26 -15.48 17.86 8.66
CA SER A 26 -15.41 16.59 7.93
C SER A 26 -14.86 16.79 6.52
N LEU A 27 -13.84 16.00 6.16
CA LEU A 27 -13.27 15.99 4.82
C LEU A 27 -13.87 14.90 3.91
N VAL A 28 -14.67 14.00 4.48
CA VAL A 28 -15.29 12.89 3.77
C VAL A 28 -16.24 13.43 2.69
N GLY A 29 -15.99 13.06 1.44
CA GLY A 29 -16.80 13.48 0.28
C GLY A 29 -16.41 14.82 -0.34
N LEU A 30 -15.46 15.56 0.24
CA LEU A 30 -14.95 16.80 -0.35
C LEU A 30 -13.86 16.50 -1.40
N PRO A 31 -13.77 17.29 -2.49
CA PRO A 31 -12.70 17.14 -3.46
C PRO A 31 -11.35 17.51 -2.83
N LEU A 32 -10.28 16.87 -3.32
CA LEU A 32 -8.92 17.04 -2.80
C LEU A 32 -8.53 18.53 -2.71
N ALA A 33 -8.86 19.34 -3.71
CA ALA A 33 -8.55 20.77 -3.73
C ALA A 33 -9.15 21.52 -2.52
N THR A 34 -10.38 21.19 -2.13
CA THR A 34 -11.04 21.78 -0.96
C THR A 34 -10.38 21.32 0.32
N CYS A 35 -10.06 20.03 0.44
CA CYS A 35 -9.34 19.49 1.60
C CYS A 35 -7.98 20.18 1.78
N GLN A 36 -7.24 20.37 0.67
CA GLN A 36 -5.97 21.09 0.66
C GLN A 36 -6.15 22.57 1.07
N GLY A 37 -7.22 23.22 0.60
CA GLY A 37 -7.56 24.59 0.99
C GLY A 37 -7.82 24.74 2.49
N ILE A 38 -8.58 23.82 3.08
CA ILE A 38 -8.86 23.79 4.53
C ILE A 38 -7.57 23.63 5.32
N ILE A 39 -6.71 22.69 4.92
CA ILE A 39 -5.43 22.44 5.61
C ILE A 39 -4.50 23.66 5.50
N LYS A 40 -4.39 24.26 4.31
CA LYS A 40 -3.58 25.47 4.09
C LYS A 40 -4.10 26.67 4.86
N GLY A 41 -5.42 26.78 5.04
CA GLY A 41 -6.03 27.83 5.87
C GLY A 41 -5.70 27.68 7.36
N LEU A 42 -5.45 26.46 7.81
CA LEU A 42 -5.10 26.14 9.20
C LEU A 42 -3.60 26.30 9.51
N LYS A 43 -2.77 26.70 8.54
CA LYS A 43 -1.31 26.90 8.72
C LYS A 43 -0.94 27.87 9.85
N ASN A 44 -1.84 28.79 10.18
CA ASN A 44 -1.61 29.84 11.18
C ASN A 44 -2.15 29.49 12.58
N GLN A 45 -2.72 28.28 12.75
CA GLN A 45 -3.24 27.80 14.03
C GLN A 45 -2.15 27.10 14.85
N VAL A 46 -2.12 27.37 16.16
CA VAL A 46 -1.14 26.77 17.08
C VAL A 46 -1.40 25.28 17.33
N GLN A 47 -2.65 24.84 17.20
CA GLN A 47 -3.05 23.44 17.35
C GLN A 47 -4.06 23.02 16.27
N VAL A 48 -3.89 21.82 15.75
CA VAL A 48 -4.80 21.21 14.77
C VAL A 48 -5.23 19.84 15.29
N LYS A 49 -6.54 19.63 15.46
CA LYS A 49 -7.12 18.33 15.82
C LYS A 49 -7.45 17.56 14.55
N LEU A 50 -6.67 16.53 14.24
CA LEU A 50 -6.89 15.65 13.10
C LEU A 50 -7.56 14.36 13.58
N ASN A 51 -8.66 13.98 12.95
CA ASN A 51 -9.24 12.65 13.09
C ASN A 51 -8.74 11.79 11.93
N ILE A 52 -7.92 10.81 12.23
CA ILE A 52 -7.22 9.96 11.27
C ILE A 52 -7.58 8.51 11.53
N VAL A 53 -7.76 7.78 10.44
CA VAL A 53 -7.95 6.33 10.46
C VAL A 53 -6.69 5.69 9.89
N SER A 54 -5.99 4.97 10.76
CA SER A 54 -4.84 4.16 10.36
C SER A 54 -5.32 2.88 9.69
N CYS A 55 -5.44 2.94 8.37
CA CYS A 55 -5.61 1.76 7.54
C CYS A 55 -4.24 1.32 7.05
N PRO A 56 -3.58 0.32 7.67
CA PRO A 56 -2.37 -0.24 7.10
C PRO A 56 -2.71 -0.72 5.69
N PRO A 57 -2.05 -0.21 4.64
CA PRO A 57 -2.41 -0.52 3.26
C PRO A 57 -1.92 -1.93 2.85
N VAL A 58 -1.62 -2.78 3.83
CA VAL A 58 -1.13 -4.14 3.63
C VAL A 58 -2.33 -5.05 3.47
N THR A 59 -2.47 -5.62 2.28
CA THR A 59 -3.44 -6.68 1.99
C THR A 59 -2.73 -8.02 2.12
N THR A 60 -3.19 -8.84 3.06
CA THR A 60 -2.77 -10.24 3.18
C THR A 60 -3.47 -11.05 2.11
N VAL A 61 -2.71 -11.89 1.43
CA VAL A 61 -3.13 -12.67 0.28
C VAL A 61 -2.80 -14.13 0.55
N LEU A 62 -3.76 -15.02 0.35
CA LEU A 62 -3.63 -16.46 0.59
C LEU A 62 -3.91 -17.21 -0.70
N ILE A 63 -2.86 -17.70 -1.36
CA ILE A 63 -3.03 -18.48 -2.58
C ILE A 63 -2.97 -19.96 -2.22
N LYS A 64 -4.05 -20.71 -2.53
CA LYS A 64 -4.11 -22.16 -2.34
C LYS A 64 -3.81 -22.86 -3.66
N ARG A 65 -2.56 -23.28 -3.85
CA ARG A 65 -2.09 -23.99 -5.04
C ARG A 65 -2.09 -25.50 -4.79
N PRO A 66 -2.98 -26.28 -5.42
CA PRO A 66 -3.08 -27.71 -5.14
C PRO A 66 -1.93 -28.54 -5.73
N ASP A 67 -1.35 -28.14 -6.87
CA ASP A 67 -0.28 -28.89 -7.56
C ASP A 67 0.60 -27.92 -8.38
N LEU A 68 1.84 -28.31 -8.68
CA LEU A 68 2.81 -27.50 -9.44
C LEU A 68 2.35 -27.24 -10.89
N LYS A 69 1.44 -28.09 -11.40
CA LYS A 69 0.81 -27.97 -12.73
C LYS A 69 -0.03 -26.71 -12.86
N TYR A 70 -0.58 -26.22 -11.75
CA TYR A 70 -1.41 -25.03 -11.74
C TYR A 70 -0.53 -23.80 -11.65
N GLN A 71 -0.65 -22.93 -12.65
CA GLN A 71 -0.09 -21.60 -12.59
C GLN A 71 -0.91 -20.73 -11.63
N LEU A 72 -0.24 -19.81 -10.95
CA LEU A 72 -0.91 -18.89 -10.02
C LEU A 72 -1.88 -17.94 -10.75
N GLY A 73 -1.61 -17.66 -12.02
CA GLY A 73 -2.46 -16.82 -12.87
C GLY A 73 -2.24 -15.32 -12.63
N PHE A 74 -1.02 -14.88 -12.38
CA PHE A 74 -0.67 -13.46 -12.33
C PHE A 74 0.78 -13.25 -12.77
N SER A 75 1.08 -12.03 -13.21
CA SER A 75 2.42 -11.62 -13.62
C SER A 75 2.95 -10.55 -12.67
N VAL A 76 4.20 -10.72 -12.26
CA VAL A 76 4.91 -9.78 -11.40
C VAL A 76 6.10 -9.18 -12.16
N GLN A 77 6.24 -7.85 -12.09
CA GLN A 77 7.32 -7.08 -12.67
C GLN A 77 7.93 -6.19 -11.60
N ASN A 78 9.22 -6.35 -11.30
CA ASN A 78 9.90 -5.60 -10.23
C ASN A 78 9.16 -5.63 -8.87
N GLY A 79 8.53 -6.78 -8.56
CA GLY A 79 7.71 -6.97 -7.36
C GLY A 79 6.28 -6.41 -7.47
N ILE A 80 5.90 -5.74 -8.55
CA ILE A 80 4.57 -5.17 -8.79
C ILE A 80 3.75 -6.13 -9.65
N ILE A 81 2.51 -6.40 -9.25
CA ILE A 81 1.57 -7.21 -10.01
C ILE A 81 1.06 -6.38 -11.19
N CYS A 82 1.46 -6.75 -12.41
CA CYS A 82 1.12 -6.02 -13.63
C CYS A 82 -0.13 -6.59 -14.31
N SER A 83 -0.32 -7.91 -14.22
CA SER A 83 -1.45 -8.62 -14.84
C SER A 83 -1.96 -9.71 -13.92
N LEU A 84 -3.26 -9.97 -13.98
CA LEU A 84 -3.96 -11.01 -13.24
C LEU A 84 -4.89 -11.75 -14.22
N MET A 85 -4.89 -13.07 -14.17
CA MET A 85 -5.83 -13.90 -14.92
C MET A 85 -7.15 -13.97 -14.17
N ARG A 86 -8.24 -13.63 -14.86
CA ARG A 86 -9.59 -13.69 -14.32
C ARG A 86 -9.96 -15.13 -13.97
N GLY A 87 -10.50 -15.36 -12.78
CA GLY A 87 -10.81 -16.70 -12.26
C GLY A 87 -9.58 -17.53 -11.86
N GLY A 88 -8.38 -16.94 -11.89
CA GLY A 88 -7.15 -17.60 -11.46
C GLY A 88 -7.07 -17.81 -9.95
N ILE A 89 -6.13 -18.66 -9.51
CA ILE A 89 -5.93 -18.96 -8.08
C ILE A 89 -5.49 -17.70 -7.32
N ALA A 90 -4.67 -16.86 -7.95
CA ALA A 90 -4.24 -15.58 -7.40
C ALA A 90 -5.39 -14.58 -7.19
N GLU A 91 -6.34 -14.49 -8.13
CA GLU A 91 -7.51 -13.63 -7.97
C GLU A 91 -8.32 -14.04 -6.74
N ARG A 92 -8.57 -15.34 -6.58
CA ARG A 92 -9.27 -15.90 -5.41
C ARG A 92 -8.49 -15.73 -4.12
N GLY A 93 -7.16 -15.67 -4.20
CA GLY A 93 -6.30 -15.45 -3.05
C GLY A 93 -6.28 -14.00 -2.55
N GLY A 94 -6.84 -13.06 -3.30
CA GLY A 94 -6.87 -11.63 -2.96
C GLY A 94 -5.78 -10.80 -3.64
N VAL A 95 -5.12 -11.34 -4.68
CA VAL A 95 -4.16 -10.58 -5.49
C VAL A 95 -4.89 -9.49 -6.27
N ARG A 96 -4.34 -8.28 -6.26
CA ARG A 96 -4.82 -7.15 -7.04
C ARG A 96 -3.73 -6.57 -7.93
N VAL A 97 -4.10 -6.16 -9.14
CA VAL A 97 -3.20 -5.46 -10.06
C VAL A 97 -2.81 -4.11 -9.47
N GLY A 98 -1.55 -3.69 -9.67
CA GLY A 98 -1.00 -2.45 -9.12
C GLY A 98 -0.56 -2.54 -7.65
N HIS A 99 -0.73 -3.70 -7.01
CA HIS A 99 -0.12 -3.97 -5.72
C HIS A 99 1.32 -4.46 -5.91
N ARG A 100 2.19 -4.10 -4.97
CA ARG A 100 3.56 -4.59 -4.84
C ARG A 100 3.64 -5.64 -3.74
N ILE A 101 4.29 -6.74 -4.03
CA ILE A 101 4.52 -7.82 -3.07
C ILE A 101 5.65 -7.38 -2.15
N ILE A 102 5.41 -7.40 -0.84
CA ILE A 102 6.38 -7.02 0.19
C ILE A 102 6.90 -8.23 0.96
N GLU A 103 6.11 -9.30 1.06
CA GLU A 103 6.46 -10.50 1.82
C GLU A 103 5.82 -11.74 1.18
N ILE A 104 6.53 -12.86 1.14
CA ILE A 104 6.06 -14.16 0.63
C ILE A 104 6.51 -15.25 1.61
N ASN A 105 5.56 -16.05 2.10
CA ASN A 105 5.74 -17.09 3.12
C ASN A 105 6.56 -16.62 4.34
N GLY A 106 6.33 -15.39 4.80
CA GLY A 106 7.07 -14.78 5.91
C GLY A 106 8.47 -14.26 5.54
N GLN A 107 8.91 -14.40 4.28
CA GLN A 107 10.15 -13.82 3.78
C GLN A 107 9.90 -12.46 3.13
N SER A 108 10.62 -11.44 3.56
CA SER A 108 10.55 -10.10 2.96
C SER A 108 11.15 -10.10 1.55
N VAL A 109 10.36 -9.68 0.56
CA VAL A 109 10.77 -9.63 -0.86
C VAL A 109 10.85 -8.22 -1.45
N VAL A 110 10.79 -7.20 -0.59
CA VAL A 110 10.80 -5.77 -0.97
C VAL A 110 12.00 -5.39 -1.85
N ALA A 111 13.18 -5.87 -1.48
CA ALA A 111 14.46 -5.59 -2.16
C ALA A 111 14.93 -6.76 -3.04
N THR A 112 14.08 -7.75 -3.27
CA THR A 112 14.43 -8.97 -3.99
C THR A 112 14.15 -8.81 -5.49
N ALA A 113 15.03 -9.33 -6.33
CA ALA A 113 14.83 -9.34 -7.78
C ALA A 113 13.57 -10.14 -8.14
N HIS A 114 12.90 -9.73 -9.23
CA HIS A 114 11.67 -10.37 -9.68
C HIS A 114 11.86 -11.87 -9.97
N GLU A 115 13.03 -12.28 -10.48
CA GLU A 115 13.35 -13.69 -10.74
C GLU A 115 13.28 -14.54 -9.46
N LYS A 116 13.85 -14.05 -8.36
CA LYS A 116 13.81 -14.73 -7.06
C LYS A 116 12.37 -14.83 -6.52
N ILE A 117 11.57 -13.80 -6.73
CA ILE A 117 10.14 -13.79 -6.38
C ILE A 117 9.40 -14.88 -7.17
N VAL A 118 9.59 -14.92 -8.49
CA VAL A 118 8.97 -15.91 -9.37
C VAL A 118 9.44 -17.33 -9.00
N GLN A 119 10.73 -17.53 -8.71
CA GLN A 119 11.26 -18.80 -8.25
C GLN A 119 10.63 -19.25 -6.92
N ALA A 120 10.53 -18.36 -5.93
CA ALA A 120 9.92 -18.68 -4.64
C ALA A 120 8.45 -19.09 -4.80
N LEU A 121 7.70 -18.35 -5.62
CA LEU A 121 6.30 -18.65 -5.93
C LEU A 121 6.13 -19.95 -6.74
N SER A 122 7.03 -20.19 -7.70
CA SER A 122 7.00 -21.37 -8.56
C SER A 122 7.31 -22.65 -7.79
N ASN A 123 8.24 -22.60 -6.83
CA ASN A 123 8.58 -23.72 -5.96
C ASN A 123 7.57 -23.94 -4.82
N SER A 124 6.74 -22.95 -4.51
CA SER A 124 5.74 -23.05 -3.45
C SER A 124 4.49 -23.81 -3.94
N VAL A 125 4.07 -24.79 -3.15
CA VAL A 125 2.82 -25.55 -3.31
C VAL A 125 2.05 -25.59 -2.00
N GLY A 126 0.74 -25.82 -2.06
CA GLY A 126 -0.14 -25.73 -0.90
C GLY A 126 -0.57 -24.29 -0.64
N GLU A 127 -0.36 -23.80 0.58
CA GLU A 127 -0.86 -22.50 1.05
C GLU A 127 0.26 -21.45 1.05
N ILE A 128 0.22 -20.58 0.05
CA ILE A 128 1.17 -19.47 -0.11
C ILE A 128 0.60 -18.25 0.58
N HIS A 129 1.25 -17.83 1.65
CA HIS A 129 0.89 -16.63 2.39
C HIS A 129 1.73 -15.47 1.89
N MET A 130 1.14 -14.40 1.38
CA MET A 130 1.91 -13.24 0.96
C MET A 130 1.24 -11.94 1.39
N LYS A 131 2.05 -10.90 1.58
CA LYS A 131 1.58 -9.57 1.90
C LYS A 131 1.86 -8.67 0.72
N THR A 132 0.85 -7.91 0.34
CA THR A 132 0.93 -6.96 -0.77
C THR A 132 0.58 -5.56 -0.28
N MET A 133 1.17 -4.54 -0.86
CA MET A 133 0.94 -3.14 -0.56
C MET A 133 0.74 -2.38 -1.87
N PRO A 134 -0.20 -1.43 -1.98
CA PRO A 134 -0.40 -0.65 -3.20
C PRO A 134 0.90 0.06 -3.61
N ALA A 135 1.24 -0.04 -4.90
CA ALA A 135 2.51 0.47 -5.42
C ALA A 135 2.66 1.98 -5.21
N ALA A 136 1.57 2.75 -5.25
CA ALA A 136 1.58 4.18 -4.93
C ALA A 136 2.12 4.44 -3.52
N MET A 137 1.68 3.67 -2.52
CA MET A 137 2.18 3.81 -1.14
C MET A 137 3.65 3.45 -1.05
N PHE A 138 4.06 2.38 -1.72
CA PHE A 138 5.45 1.96 -1.76
C PHE A 138 6.36 3.00 -2.41
N ARG A 139 5.93 3.62 -3.53
CA ARG A 139 6.67 4.70 -4.21
C ARG A 139 6.81 5.95 -3.33
N LEU A 140 5.77 6.29 -2.56
CA LEU A 140 5.81 7.36 -1.57
C LEU A 140 6.76 7.05 -0.41
N LEU A 141 6.75 5.81 0.10
CA LEU A 141 7.63 5.34 1.18
C LEU A 141 9.10 5.29 0.75
N THR A 142 9.37 4.82 -0.47
CA THR A 142 10.72 4.72 -1.05
C THR A 142 11.24 6.03 -1.64
N GLY A 143 10.45 7.10 -1.61
CA GLY A 143 10.85 8.42 -2.11
C GLY A 143 10.97 8.50 -3.64
N GLN A 144 10.45 7.52 -4.39
CA GLN A 144 10.41 7.55 -5.86
C GLN A 144 9.40 8.57 -6.40
N GLU A 145 8.44 9.01 -5.58
CA GLU A 145 7.52 10.10 -5.92
C GLU A 145 7.57 11.18 -4.85
N THR A 146 7.68 12.43 -5.28
CA THR A 146 7.60 13.60 -4.41
C THR A 146 6.13 13.86 -4.07
N PRO A 147 5.70 13.66 -2.80
CA PRO A 147 4.33 13.98 -2.43
C PRO A 147 4.10 15.49 -2.57
N MET A 148 2.91 15.89 -3.03
CA MET A 148 2.47 17.28 -2.89
C MET A 148 2.31 17.58 -1.40
N TYR A 149 3.16 18.48 -0.90
CA TYR A 149 3.06 18.99 0.45
C TYR A 149 1.92 20.01 0.55
N ILE A 150 1.17 19.91 1.63
CA ILE A 150 0.01 20.75 1.98
C ILE A 150 0.32 21.60 3.19
#